data_AF-A0A417VQ01-F1
#
_entry.id   AF-A0A417VQ01-F1
#
_cell.length_a   1.000
_cell.length_b   1.000
_cell.length_c   1.000
_cell.angle_alpha   90.00
_cell.angle_beta   90.00
_cell.angle_gamma   90.00
#
_symmetry.space_group_name_H-M   'P 1'
#
loop_
_entity.id
_entity.type
_entity.pdbx_description
1 polymer ?
#
loop_
_entity_poly.entity_id
_entity_poly.type
_entity_poly.pdbx_seq_one_letter_code
_entity_poly.pdbx_strand_id
1 'polypeptide(L)'
;MIRCNFIINFGNSILDEICASNNLNSSLMKVTIKNDKKNTLLYKWKLKRKGFLWIETSSANGYWEKDCTKAESKAIQRFCKRKGLKAIVYEKNYSRNDYYRKAFLNHNKGLFDNGRFYICVYCGKIVSRKKVTVDHLIPVDKVLQGKHKEKYRRKLKRQGISNVNQVENLVPACYSCNSKKSNHAGVWVIRGKIGRITWLWIVRWQLRLYIAITILGILVSQSWFQNIIKKLCGYGLHLYTWLGYYIPIWIQEISVKISVLQQHINLG
;
A
#
# COMPACT_ATOMS: atom_id res chain seq x y z
N MET A 1 22.84 25.75 -75.78
CA MET A 1 22.35 26.79 -74.85
C MET A 1 21.68 26.06 -73.68
N ILE A 2 22.15 26.39 -72.47
CA ILE A 2 21.89 25.87 -71.12
C ILE A 2 20.43 25.43 -70.82
N ARG A 3 20.24 24.26 -70.17
CA ARG A 3 19.61 24.15 -68.83
C ARG A 3 19.73 22.76 -68.19
N CYS A 4 20.33 22.76 -67.00
CA CYS A 4 20.32 21.71 -65.98
C CYS A 4 18.92 21.52 -65.38
N ASN A 5 18.64 20.33 -64.83
CA ASN A 5 18.31 20.23 -63.41
C ASN A 5 18.60 18.83 -62.84
N PHE A 6 19.42 18.87 -61.79
CA PHE A 6 19.88 17.81 -60.92
C PHE A 6 18.72 17.24 -60.08
N ILE A 7 18.53 15.92 -60.07
CA ILE A 7 17.78 15.22 -59.02
C ILE A 7 18.83 14.67 -58.05
N ILE A 8 19.03 15.37 -56.93
CA ILE A 8 19.90 14.88 -55.85
C ILE A 8 19.06 13.97 -54.96
N ASN A 9 19.40 12.68 -54.95
CA ASN A 9 18.93 11.70 -53.97
C ASN A 9 19.49 12.07 -52.58
N PHE A 10 18.73 12.80 -51.78
CA PHE A 10 18.94 12.93 -50.33
C PHE A 10 17.77 12.26 -49.62
N GLY A 11 17.93 10.99 -49.22
CA GLY A 11 16.82 10.30 -48.57
C GLY A 11 17.07 8.88 -48.09
N ASN A 12 18.29 8.50 -47.70
CA ASN A 12 18.53 7.19 -47.05
C ASN A 12 19.47 7.22 -45.84
N SER A 13 20.10 8.34 -45.47
CA SER A 13 21.02 8.37 -44.31
C SER A 13 20.28 8.37 -42.96
N ILE A 14 19.10 8.99 -42.87
CA ILE A 14 18.36 9.14 -41.60
C ILE A 14 17.65 7.83 -41.22
N LEU A 15 17.13 7.07 -42.18
CA LEU A 15 16.48 5.79 -41.89
C LEU A 15 17.50 4.70 -41.51
N ASP A 16 18.70 4.72 -42.11
CA ASP A 16 19.79 3.83 -41.74
C ASP A 16 20.41 4.21 -40.37
N GLU A 17 20.52 5.50 -40.03
CA GLU A 17 20.89 5.95 -38.67
C GLU A 17 19.81 5.62 -37.62
N ILE A 18 18.52 5.72 -37.96
CA ILE A 18 17.43 5.33 -37.06
C ILE A 18 17.42 3.81 -36.86
N CYS A 19 17.65 3.00 -37.89
CA CYS A 19 17.78 1.54 -37.77
C CYS A 19 19.06 1.13 -37.01
N ALA A 20 20.17 1.84 -37.19
CA ALA A 20 21.40 1.63 -36.42
C ALA A 20 21.24 2.02 -34.93
N SER A 21 20.54 3.12 -34.64
CA SER A 21 20.25 3.55 -33.25
C SER A 21 19.27 2.61 -32.53
N ASN A 22 18.36 1.97 -33.28
CA ASN A 22 17.44 0.97 -32.75
C ASN A 22 18.11 -0.41 -32.52
N ASN A 23 19.21 -0.73 -33.20
CA ASN A 23 19.99 -1.95 -32.99
C ASN A 23 21.04 -1.84 -31.86
N LEU A 24 21.39 -0.64 -31.43
CA LEU A 24 22.23 -0.38 -30.24
C LEU A 24 21.48 -0.55 -28.91
N ASN A 25 20.16 -0.76 -28.95
CA ASN A 25 19.36 -1.26 -27.84
C ASN A 25 19.53 -2.78 -27.61
N SER A 26 20.74 -3.29 -27.83
CA SER A 26 21.10 -4.66 -27.47
C SER A 26 21.03 -4.82 -25.94
N SER A 27 19.88 -5.25 -25.42
CA SER A 27 19.62 -5.75 -24.05
C SER A 27 20.62 -5.28 -22.99
N LEU A 28 20.66 -3.98 -22.70
CA LEU A 28 21.51 -3.42 -21.65
C LEU A 28 21.10 -4.07 -20.33
N MET A 29 22.03 -4.73 -19.66
CA MET A 29 21.83 -5.37 -18.35
C MET A 29 22.31 -4.41 -17.27
N LYS A 30 21.80 -4.60 -16.06
CA LYS A 30 22.29 -3.99 -14.85
C LYS A 30 22.68 -5.09 -13.88
N VAL A 31 23.87 -4.96 -13.29
CA VAL A 31 24.43 -5.93 -12.35
C VAL A 31 24.63 -5.26 -11.01
N THR A 32 24.09 -5.88 -9.95
CA THR A 32 24.36 -5.48 -8.57
C THR A 32 25.16 -6.56 -7.85
N ILE A 33 26.17 -6.14 -7.08
CA ILE A 33 27.02 -7.05 -6.30
C ILE A 33 26.87 -6.71 -4.82
N LYS A 34 26.59 -7.74 -4.02
CA LYS A 34 26.41 -7.65 -2.57
C LYS A 34 27.33 -8.63 -1.85
N ASN A 35 27.50 -8.40 -0.55
CA ASN A 35 28.18 -9.33 0.35
C ASN A 35 27.49 -10.70 0.31
N ASP A 36 28.29 -11.76 0.35
CA ASP A 36 27.84 -13.15 0.45
C ASP A 36 28.81 -13.89 1.39
N LYS A 37 29.48 -14.96 0.93
CA LYS A 37 30.54 -15.63 1.70
C LYS A 37 31.76 -14.74 1.97
N LYS A 38 31.97 -13.70 1.16
CA LYS A 38 33.05 -12.71 1.31
C LYS A 38 32.50 -11.27 1.26
N ASN A 39 33.19 -10.36 1.94
CA ASN A 39 32.86 -8.93 1.95
C ASN A 39 33.32 -8.27 0.62
N THR A 40 32.43 -7.52 -0.02
CA THR A 40 32.70 -6.79 -1.27
C THR A 40 33.75 -5.70 -1.12
N LEU A 41 33.96 -5.16 0.09
CA LEU A 41 34.99 -4.17 0.39
C LEU A 41 36.41 -4.68 0.11
N LEU A 42 36.67 -5.99 0.26
CA LEU A 42 37.94 -6.62 -0.12
C LEU A 42 38.26 -6.45 -1.62
N TYR A 43 37.23 -6.27 -2.44
CA TYR A 43 37.35 -6.11 -3.89
C TYR A 43 37.05 -4.68 -4.36
N LYS A 44 36.94 -3.71 -3.44
CA LYS A 44 36.57 -2.30 -3.73
C LYS A 44 37.32 -1.71 -4.92
N TRP A 45 38.66 -1.77 -4.90
CA TRP A 45 39.50 -1.23 -5.98
C TRP A 45 39.29 -1.95 -7.31
N LYS A 46 39.09 -3.27 -7.27
CA LYS A 46 38.86 -4.08 -8.47
C LYS A 46 37.48 -3.84 -9.07
N LEU A 47 36.47 -3.61 -8.24
CA LEU A 47 35.12 -3.26 -8.65
C LEU A 47 35.07 -1.86 -9.25
N LYS A 48 35.71 -0.86 -8.61
CA LYS A 48 35.85 0.49 -9.18
C LYS A 48 36.54 0.48 -10.55
N ARG A 49 37.67 -0.24 -10.68
CA ARG A 49 38.39 -0.36 -11.96
C ARG A 49 37.57 -1.06 -13.06
N LYS A 50 36.61 -1.91 -12.66
CA LYS A 50 35.65 -2.53 -13.57
C LYS A 50 34.44 -1.65 -13.90
N GLY A 51 34.40 -0.42 -13.39
CA GLY A 51 33.33 0.55 -13.65
C GLY A 51 32.10 0.38 -12.76
N PHE A 52 32.23 -0.27 -11.60
CA PHE A 52 31.13 -0.32 -10.63
C PHE A 52 31.09 0.94 -9.76
N LEU A 53 29.88 1.43 -9.53
CA LEU A 53 29.57 2.51 -8.61
C LEU A 53 29.09 1.94 -7.28
N TRP A 54 29.45 2.59 -6.17
CA TRP A 54 28.95 2.23 -4.85
C TRP A 54 27.65 2.98 -4.57
N ILE A 55 26.60 2.25 -4.19
CA ILE A 55 25.28 2.80 -3.85
C ILE A 55 25.02 2.53 -2.37
N GLU A 56 24.92 3.59 -1.58
CA GLU A 56 24.59 3.51 -0.15
C GLU A 56 23.09 3.26 0.06
N THR A 57 22.76 2.39 1.00
CA THR A 57 21.38 2.07 1.38
C THR A 57 21.06 2.46 2.82
N SER A 58 22.07 2.54 3.69
CA SER A 58 22.03 3.11 5.03
C SER A 58 23.47 3.43 5.48
N SER A 59 23.63 4.07 6.65
CA SER A 59 24.94 4.44 7.22
C SER A 59 25.95 3.29 7.32
N ALA A 60 25.49 2.04 7.34
CA ALA A 60 26.33 0.85 7.47
C ALA A 60 26.26 -0.14 6.28
N ASN A 61 25.41 0.12 5.26
CA ASN A 61 25.15 -0.85 4.20
C ASN A 61 25.08 -0.21 2.80
N GLY A 62 25.62 -0.92 1.81
CA GLY A 62 25.51 -0.54 0.41
C GLY A 62 25.74 -1.72 -0.53
N TYR A 63 25.71 -1.45 -1.82
CA TYR A 63 25.97 -2.43 -2.87
C TYR A 63 26.66 -1.78 -4.07
N TRP A 64 27.30 -2.60 -4.91
CA TRP A 64 27.95 -2.14 -6.12
C TRP A 64 27.01 -2.29 -7.32
N GLU A 65 26.92 -1.30 -8.19
CA GLU A 65 26.06 -1.31 -9.38
C GLU A 65 26.84 -0.94 -10.66
N LYS A 66 26.52 -1.60 -11.77
CA LYS A 66 27.02 -1.27 -13.11
C LYS A 66 26.01 -1.63 -14.19
N ASP A 67 25.85 -0.77 -15.19
CA ASP A 67 25.19 -1.08 -16.45
C ASP A 67 26.21 -1.73 -17.42
N CYS A 68 25.81 -2.82 -18.08
CA CYS A 68 26.71 -3.61 -18.92
C CYS A 68 25.95 -4.38 -20.00
N THR A 69 26.64 -4.87 -21.02
CA THR A 69 26.02 -5.76 -22.03
C THR A 69 25.69 -7.14 -21.44
N LYS A 70 24.87 -7.92 -22.15
CA LYS A 70 24.56 -9.32 -21.77
C LYS A 70 25.82 -10.19 -21.67
N ALA A 71 26.77 -10.04 -22.61
CA ALA A 71 28.04 -10.75 -22.57
C ALA A 71 28.87 -10.39 -21.33
N GLU A 72 28.99 -9.09 -21.05
CA GLU A 72 29.72 -8.60 -19.89
C GLU A 72 29.06 -9.05 -18.57
N SER A 73 27.74 -9.06 -18.48
CA SER A 73 27.00 -9.54 -17.31
C SER A 73 27.33 -11.01 -16.96
N LYS A 74 27.54 -11.86 -17.97
CA LYS A 74 27.94 -13.27 -17.77
C LYS A 74 29.38 -13.34 -17.24
N ALA A 75 30.27 -12.50 -17.75
CA ALA A 75 31.65 -12.42 -17.26
C ALA A 75 31.72 -11.96 -15.80
N ILE A 76 30.92 -10.96 -15.43
CA ILE A 76 30.80 -10.47 -14.05
C ILE A 76 30.26 -11.56 -13.12
N GLN A 77 29.23 -12.29 -13.53
CA GLN A 77 28.68 -13.40 -12.72
C GLN A 77 29.75 -14.48 -12.46
N ARG A 78 30.52 -14.86 -13.47
CA ARG A 78 31.64 -15.82 -13.30
C ARG A 78 32.71 -15.27 -12.36
N PHE A 79 33.02 -13.98 -12.43
CA PHE A 79 33.94 -13.33 -11.49
C PHE A 79 33.42 -13.40 -10.05
N CYS A 80 32.15 -13.06 -9.83
CA CYS A 80 31.54 -13.05 -8.50
C CYS A 80 31.47 -14.46 -7.91
N LYS A 81 31.09 -15.47 -8.69
CA LYS A 81 31.07 -16.88 -8.27
C LYS A 81 32.46 -17.35 -7.80
N ARG A 82 33.52 -17.06 -8.58
CA ARG A 82 34.92 -17.42 -8.22
C ARG A 82 35.42 -16.71 -6.97
N LYS A 83 34.86 -15.55 -6.63
CA LYS A 83 35.26 -14.75 -5.47
C LYS A 83 34.31 -14.85 -4.28
N GLY A 84 33.29 -15.72 -4.36
CA GLY A 84 32.31 -15.89 -3.29
C GLY A 84 31.47 -14.63 -3.03
N LEU A 85 31.17 -13.86 -4.09
CA LEU A 85 30.32 -12.67 -4.05
C LEU A 85 28.96 -12.98 -4.69
N LYS A 86 27.90 -12.33 -4.21
CA LYS A 86 26.56 -12.46 -4.78
C LYS A 86 26.32 -11.40 -5.84
N ALA A 87 26.18 -11.83 -7.10
CA ALA A 87 25.78 -10.99 -8.21
C ALA A 87 24.31 -11.21 -8.55
N ILE A 88 23.55 -10.13 -8.67
CA ILE A 88 22.17 -10.12 -9.14
C ILE A 88 22.17 -9.38 -10.48
N VAL A 89 21.72 -10.06 -11.54
CA VAL A 89 21.69 -9.52 -12.89
C VAL A 89 20.24 -9.40 -13.35
N TYR A 90 19.89 -8.26 -13.90
CA TYR A 90 18.59 -8.00 -14.49
C TYR A 90 18.77 -7.15 -15.74
N GLU A 91 17.86 -7.29 -16.70
CA GLU A 91 17.80 -6.37 -17.84
C GLU A 91 17.53 -4.95 -17.31
N LYS A 92 18.12 -3.91 -17.89
CA LYS A 92 17.97 -2.51 -17.45
C LYS A 92 16.51 -2.06 -17.53
N ASN A 93 15.75 -2.57 -18.49
CA ASN A 93 14.29 -2.38 -18.60
C ASN A 93 13.51 -3.04 -17.44
N TYR A 94 14.18 -3.89 -16.66
CA TYR A 94 13.69 -4.56 -15.45
C TYR A 94 14.41 -4.09 -14.18
N SER A 95 15.28 -3.09 -14.30
CA SER A 95 15.81 -2.38 -13.14
C SER A 95 14.67 -1.68 -12.40
N ARG A 96 14.81 -1.52 -11.07
CA ARG A 96 13.92 -0.74 -10.20
C ARG A 96 14.03 0.76 -10.56
N ASN A 97 13.72 1.10 -11.81
CA ASN A 97 13.77 2.43 -12.39
C ASN A 97 12.35 2.98 -12.50
N ASP A 98 12.21 4.28 -12.27
CA ASP A 98 10.96 5.04 -12.30
C ASP A 98 10.16 4.92 -13.59
N TYR A 99 10.66 4.26 -14.63
CA TYR A 99 9.97 4.10 -15.91
C TYR A 99 8.62 3.39 -15.77
N TYR A 100 8.56 2.22 -15.10
CA TYR A 100 7.30 1.50 -14.93
C TYR A 100 6.32 2.27 -14.04
N ARG A 101 6.85 2.97 -13.02
CA ARG A 101 6.07 3.84 -12.14
C ARG A 101 5.50 5.01 -12.92
N LYS A 102 6.30 5.69 -13.73
CA LYS A 102 5.90 6.82 -14.57
C LYS A 102 4.88 6.38 -15.62
N ALA A 103 5.12 5.26 -16.30
CA ALA A 103 4.18 4.68 -17.25
C ALA A 103 2.83 4.36 -16.58
N PHE A 104 2.85 3.71 -15.42
CA PHE A 104 1.65 3.44 -14.65
C PHE A 104 0.92 4.73 -14.24
N LEU A 105 1.63 5.72 -13.70
CA LEU A 105 1.03 6.96 -13.21
C LEU A 105 0.57 7.90 -14.34
N ASN A 106 1.04 7.69 -15.57
CA ASN A 106 0.57 8.40 -16.76
C ASN A 106 -0.67 7.75 -17.36
N HIS A 107 -0.72 6.42 -17.35
CA HIS A 107 -1.86 5.62 -17.82
C HIS A 107 -3.03 5.65 -16.82
N ASN A 108 -2.74 5.50 -15.52
CA ASN A 108 -3.74 5.46 -14.46
C ASN A 108 -4.02 6.88 -13.93
N LYS A 109 -5.22 7.39 -14.24
CA LYS A 109 -5.70 8.71 -13.83
C LYS A 109 -6.13 8.78 -12.36
N GLY A 110 -6.08 7.68 -11.62
CA GLY A 110 -6.36 7.65 -10.19
C GLY A 110 -7.82 7.93 -9.86
N LEU A 111 -8.06 8.48 -8.67
CA LEU A 111 -9.38 8.88 -8.21
C LEU A 111 -9.73 10.26 -8.78
N PHE A 112 -10.96 10.43 -9.26
CA PHE A 112 -11.45 11.67 -9.91
C PHE A 112 -10.73 12.05 -11.22
N ASP A 113 -10.09 11.08 -11.88
CA ASP A 113 -9.43 11.20 -13.18
C ASP A 113 -8.40 12.33 -13.33
N ASN A 114 -7.89 12.87 -12.22
CA ASN A 114 -6.97 14.01 -12.19
C ASN A 114 -5.51 13.65 -11.86
N GLY A 115 -5.23 12.37 -11.60
CA GLY A 115 -3.89 11.85 -11.31
C GLY A 115 -3.28 12.30 -9.97
N ARG A 116 -4.04 12.98 -9.11
CA ARG A 116 -3.55 13.52 -7.83
C ARG A 116 -3.66 12.52 -6.69
N PHE A 117 -4.72 11.74 -6.69
CA PHE A 117 -5.03 10.77 -5.64
C PHE A 117 -5.26 9.39 -6.22
N TYR A 118 -4.91 8.37 -5.44
CA TYR A 118 -5.06 6.97 -5.80
C TYR A 118 -5.63 6.21 -4.62
N ILE A 119 -6.47 5.21 -4.90
CA ILE A 119 -6.96 4.30 -3.88
C ILE A 119 -6.01 3.10 -3.82
N CYS A 120 -5.49 2.79 -2.63
CA CYS A 120 -4.73 1.58 -2.41
C CYS A 120 -5.61 0.35 -2.65
N VAL A 121 -5.27 -0.48 -3.64
CA VAL A 121 -6.05 -1.69 -3.99
C VAL A 121 -6.09 -2.75 -2.87
N TYR A 122 -5.25 -2.60 -1.85
CA TYR A 122 -5.19 -3.58 -0.76
C TYR A 122 -5.99 -3.17 0.46
N CYS A 123 -6.19 -1.89 0.74
CA CYS A 123 -6.88 -1.46 1.96
C CYS A 123 -7.93 -0.37 1.73
N GLY A 124 -8.00 0.15 0.52
CA GLY A 124 -8.88 1.25 0.18
C GLY A 124 -8.37 2.61 0.65
N LYS A 125 -7.19 2.76 1.26
CA LYS A 125 -6.73 4.09 1.70
C LYS A 125 -6.51 5.01 0.50
N ILE A 126 -7.00 6.25 0.58
CA ILE A 126 -6.65 7.31 -0.38
C ILE A 126 -5.21 7.77 -0.12
N VAL A 127 -4.40 7.79 -1.16
CA VAL A 127 -2.99 8.16 -1.11
C VAL A 127 -2.68 9.15 -2.22
N SER A 128 -1.95 10.22 -1.91
CA SER A 128 -1.52 11.19 -2.93
C SER A 128 -0.47 10.60 -3.88
N ARG A 129 -0.36 11.14 -5.09
CA ARG A 129 0.63 10.75 -6.12
C ARG A 129 2.06 10.69 -5.59
N LYS A 130 2.43 11.61 -4.68
CA LYS A 130 3.76 11.64 -4.06
C LYS A 130 4.01 10.46 -3.11
N LYS A 131 2.97 9.97 -2.43
CA LYS A 131 3.05 8.93 -1.38
C LYS A 131 2.63 7.54 -1.86
N VAL A 132 1.96 7.43 -3.01
CA VAL A 132 1.50 6.15 -3.55
C VAL A 132 2.70 5.35 -4.04
N THR A 133 2.75 4.07 -3.71
CA THR A 133 3.71 3.11 -4.26
C THR A 133 3.08 2.38 -5.44
N VAL A 134 3.86 2.11 -6.49
CA VAL A 134 3.42 1.26 -7.60
C VAL A 134 3.96 -0.13 -7.35
N ASP A 135 3.06 -1.07 -7.12
CA ASP A 135 3.37 -2.45 -6.78
C ASP A 135 3.02 -3.39 -7.93
N HIS A 136 3.78 -4.48 -8.05
CA HIS A 136 3.52 -5.55 -9.01
C HIS A 136 2.54 -6.55 -8.40
N LEU A 137 1.34 -6.63 -8.98
CA LEU A 137 0.29 -7.53 -8.53
C LEU A 137 0.81 -8.98 -8.46
N ILE A 138 1.48 -9.46 -9.52
CA ILE A 138 2.32 -10.65 -9.48
C ILE A 138 3.79 -10.21 -9.29
N PRO A 139 4.46 -10.58 -8.17
CA PRO A 139 5.82 -10.13 -7.87
C PRO A 139 6.86 -10.59 -8.90
N VAL A 140 7.78 -9.69 -9.24
CA VAL A 140 8.88 -9.94 -10.20
C VAL A 140 9.72 -11.17 -9.82
N ASP A 141 10.11 -11.29 -8.55
CA ASP A 141 10.94 -12.40 -8.07
C ASP A 141 10.29 -13.77 -8.31
N LYS A 142 8.96 -13.86 -8.19
CA LYS A 142 8.22 -15.11 -8.43
C LYS A 142 8.22 -15.50 -9.91
N VAL A 143 8.32 -14.53 -10.82
CA VAL A 143 8.32 -14.72 -12.28
C VAL A 143 9.73 -15.00 -12.81
N LEU A 144 10.75 -14.39 -12.21
CA LEU A 144 12.13 -14.52 -12.66
C LEU A 144 12.89 -15.67 -11.98
N GLN A 145 12.77 -15.78 -10.66
CA GLN A 145 13.66 -16.62 -9.83
C GLN A 145 12.90 -17.62 -8.93
N GLY A 146 11.56 -17.56 -8.88
CA GLY A 146 10.76 -18.41 -8.01
C GLY A 146 10.75 -19.89 -8.41
N LYS A 147 10.62 -20.78 -7.40
CA LYS A 147 10.45 -22.24 -7.56
C LYS A 147 9.36 -22.61 -8.59
N HIS A 148 8.29 -21.82 -8.65
CA HIS A 148 7.16 -22.02 -9.57
C HIS A 148 7.08 -20.96 -10.68
N LYS A 149 8.23 -20.43 -11.14
CA LYS A 149 8.30 -19.34 -12.15
C LYS A 149 7.45 -19.59 -13.39
N GLU A 150 7.43 -20.82 -13.89
CA GLU A 150 6.68 -21.16 -15.12
C GLU A 150 5.16 -21.07 -14.93
N LYS A 151 4.67 -21.38 -13.73
CA LYS A 151 3.26 -21.21 -13.37
C LYS A 151 2.86 -19.72 -13.39
N TYR A 152 3.72 -18.85 -12.86
CA TYR A 152 3.47 -17.41 -12.85
C TYR A 152 3.59 -16.78 -14.24
N ARG A 153 4.54 -17.22 -15.07
CA ARG A 153 4.66 -16.82 -16.48
C ARG A 153 3.43 -17.23 -17.29
N ARG A 154 2.96 -18.48 -17.15
CA ARG A 154 1.70 -18.93 -17.77
C ARG A 154 0.49 -18.15 -17.27
N LYS A 155 0.46 -17.74 -16.01
CA LYS A 155 -0.61 -16.89 -15.47
C LYS A 155 -0.59 -15.50 -16.09
N LEU A 156 0.58 -14.87 -16.24
CA LEU A 156 0.74 -13.58 -16.91
C LEU A 156 0.32 -13.65 -18.39
N LYS A 157 0.80 -14.65 -19.13
CA LYS A 157 0.45 -14.85 -20.54
C LYS A 157 -1.07 -15.01 -20.75
N ARG A 158 -1.75 -15.78 -19.89
CA ARG A 158 -3.22 -15.91 -19.92
C ARG A 158 -3.97 -14.60 -19.66
N GLN A 159 -3.31 -13.62 -19.07
CA GLN A 159 -3.85 -12.28 -18.86
C GLN A 159 -3.42 -11.30 -19.95
N GLY A 160 -2.81 -11.77 -21.04
CA GLY A 160 -2.26 -10.92 -22.11
C GLY A 160 -0.97 -10.20 -21.74
N ILE A 161 -0.35 -10.54 -20.60
CA ILE A 161 0.84 -9.85 -20.08
C ILE A 161 2.09 -10.60 -20.54
N SER A 162 2.82 -10.02 -21.49
CA SER A 162 4.08 -10.52 -22.02
C SER A 162 5.28 -10.16 -21.15
N ASN A 163 5.24 -9.00 -20.48
CA ASN A 163 6.31 -8.49 -19.62
C ASN A 163 5.78 -8.16 -18.22
N VAL A 164 6.49 -8.59 -17.17
CA VAL A 164 6.08 -8.38 -15.77
C VAL A 164 5.94 -6.90 -15.39
N ASN A 165 6.59 -5.99 -16.11
CA ASN A 165 6.54 -4.54 -15.88
C ASN A 165 5.43 -3.82 -16.67
N GLN A 166 4.59 -4.52 -17.43
CA GLN A 166 3.46 -3.87 -18.10
C GLN A 166 2.44 -3.33 -17.10
N VAL A 167 1.74 -2.27 -17.48
CA VAL A 167 0.83 -1.49 -16.61
C VAL A 167 -0.31 -2.33 -16.04
N GLU A 168 -0.72 -3.38 -16.75
CA GLU A 168 -1.76 -4.32 -16.35
C GLU A 168 -1.34 -5.14 -15.12
N ASN A 169 -0.04 -5.42 -14.94
CA ASN A 169 0.47 -6.08 -13.73
C ASN A 169 0.74 -5.09 -12.59
N LEU A 170 0.59 -3.79 -12.82
CA LEU A 170 0.88 -2.75 -11.82
C LEU A 170 -0.40 -2.29 -11.11
N VAL A 171 -0.28 -1.96 -9.82
CA VAL A 171 -1.36 -1.45 -8.99
C VAL A 171 -0.90 -0.32 -8.07
N PRO A 172 -1.79 0.62 -7.74
CA PRO A 172 -1.53 1.62 -6.71
C PRO A 172 -1.69 1.00 -5.31
N ALA A 173 -0.68 1.17 -4.47
CA ALA A 173 -0.69 0.70 -3.09
C ALA A 173 -0.18 1.78 -2.13
N CYS A 174 -0.57 1.72 -0.86
CA CYS A 174 0.11 2.47 0.19
C CYS A 174 1.38 1.72 0.62
N TYR A 175 2.37 2.47 1.12
CA TYR A 175 3.65 1.90 1.58
C TYR A 175 3.47 0.72 2.54
N SER A 176 2.58 0.86 3.54
CA SER A 176 2.32 -0.20 4.53
C SER A 176 1.82 -1.50 3.89
N CYS A 177 0.86 -1.42 2.96
CA CYS A 177 0.35 -2.61 2.28
C CYS A 177 1.37 -3.20 1.32
N ASN A 178 2.11 -2.36 0.59
CA ASN A 178 3.18 -2.83 -0.30
C ASN A 178 4.27 -3.57 0.49
N SER A 179 4.69 -3.02 1.62
CA SER A 179 5.66 -3.66 2.52
C SER A 179 5.14 -4.98 3.10
N LYS A 180 3.86 -5.04 3.52
CA LYS A 180 3.24 -6.26 4.03
C LYS A 180 3.09 -7.34 2.95
N LYS A 181 2.76 -6.93 1.72
CA LYS A 181 2.67 -7.86 0.59
C LYS A 181 4.06 -8.37 0.19
N SER A 182 5.08 -7.52 0.12
CA SER A 182 6.44 -7.90 -0.27
C SER A 182 6.44 -8.81 -1.52
N ASN A 183 7.02 -10.00 -1.43
CA ASN A 183 7.04 -11.01 -2.49
C ASN A 183 5.90 -12.05 -2.40
N HIS A 184 4.91 -11.84 -1.51
CA HIS A 184 3.77 -12.74 -1.37
C HIS A 184 2.85 -12.65 -2.58
N ALA A 185 2.37 -13.81 -3.01
CA ALA A 185 1.39 -13.97 -4.09
C ALA A 185 0.11 -14.61 -3.52
N GLY A 186 -0.67 -15.31 -4.36
CA GLY A 186 -1.87 -16.02 -3.90
C GLY A 186 -3.00 -15.06 -3.50
N VAL A 187 -3.41 -15.08 -2.23
CA VAL A 187 -4.51 -14.24 -1.70
C VAL A 187 -4.28 -12.77 -1.98
N TRP A 188 -3.03 -12.29 -1.88
CA TRP A 188 -2.69 -10.90 -2.20
C TRP A 188 -2.96 -10.53 -3.66
N VAL A 189 -2.77 -11.45 -4.60
CA VAL A 189 -3.10 -11.25 -6.01
C VAL A 189 -4.62 -11.12 -6.18
N ILE A 190 -5.38 -11.99 -5.53
CA ILE A 190 -6.86 -11.97 -5.60
C ILE A 190 -7.38 -10.66 -5.00
N ARG A 191 -6.90 -10.31 -3.80
CA ARG A 191 -7.24 -9.07 -3.11
C ARG A 191 -6.93 -7.84 -3.96
N GLY A 192 -5.75 -7.81 -4.59
CA GLY A 192 -5.36 -6.71 -5.47
C GLY A 192 -6.21 -6.63 -6.75
N LYS A 193 -6.69 -7.76 -7.30
CA LYS A 193 -7.62 -7.77 -8.43
C LYS A 193 -8.98 -7.18 -8.05
N ILE A 194 -9.58 -7.67 -6.97
CA ILE A 194 -10.88 -7.19 -6.46
C ILE A 194 -10.78 -5.70 -6.11
N GLY A 195 -9.69 -5.30 -5.46
CA GLY A 195 -9.47 -3.92 -5.05
C GLY A 195 -9.20 -2.92 -6.18
N ARG A 196 -9.08 -3.35 -7.45
CA ARG A 196 -9.09 -2.43 -8.59
C ARG A 196 -10.47 -1.82 -8.85
N ILE A 197 -11.53 -2.46 -8.38
CA ILE A 197 -12.90 -1.99 -8.54
C ILE A 197 -13.10 -0.81 -7.58
N THR A 198 -12.96 0.42 -8.07
CA THR A 198 -13.06 1.65 -7.27
C THR A 198 -14.37 1.75 -6.49
N TRP A 199 -15.49 1.36 -7.11
CA TRP A 199 -16.82 1.40 -6.49
C TRP A 199 -16.92 0.56 -5.22
N LEU A 200 -16.20 -0.56 -5.15
CA LEU A 200 -16.17 -1.41 -3.96
C LEU A 200 -15.65 -0.66 -2.72
N TRP A 201 -14.68 0.24 -2.90
CA TRP A 201 -14.16 1.06 -1.80
C TRP A 201 -15.13 2.14 -1.39
N ILE A 202 -15.80 2.78 -2.36
CA ILE A 202 -16.82 3.79 -2.11
C ILE A 202 -17.95 3.21 -1.26
N VAL A 203 -18.55 2.09 -1.71
CA VAL A 203 -19.61 1.38 -0.96
C VAL A 203 -19.14 1.02 0.45
N ARG A 204 -17.91 0.50 0.58
CA ARG A 204 -17.35 0.12 1.88
C ARG A 204 -17.16 1.30 2.83
N TRP A 205 -16.80 2.47 2.32
CA TRP A 205 -16.72 3.69 3.13
C TRP A 205 -18.10 4.19 3.56
N GLN A 206 -19.07 4.19 2.64
CA GLN A 206 -20.46 4.57 2.96
C GLN A 206 -21.05 3.67 4.04
N LEU A 207 -20.85 2.34 3.93
CA LEU A 207 -21.30 1.39 4.94
C LEU A 207 -20.65 1.65 6.31
N ARG A 208 -19.34 1.94 6.34
CA ARG A 208 -18.63 2.26 7.59
C ARG A 208 -19.13 3.55 8.22
N LEU A 209 -19.38 4.57 7.41
CA LEU A 209 -19.93 5.83 7.86
C LEU A 209 -21.34 5.65 8.43
N TYR A 210 -22.19 4.92 7.73
CA TYR A 210 -23.55 4.58 8.19
C TYR A 210 -23.51 3.88 9.55
N ILE A 211 -22.72 2.82 9.69
CA ILE A 211 -22.58 2.09 10.96
C ILE A 211 -22.09 3.02 12.09
N ALA A 212 -21.11 3.89 11.81
CA ALA A 212 -20.59 4.82 12.80
C ALA A 212 -21.66 5.83 13.27
N ILE A 213 -22.47 6.34 12.34
CA ILE A 213 -23.60 7.24 12.65
C ILE A 213 -24.65 6.51 13.48
N THR A 214 -25.00 5.27 13.12
CA THR A 214 -25.96 4.47 13.90
C THR A 214 -25.47 4.23 15.33
N ILE A 215 -24.20 3.84 15.52
CA ILE A 215 -23.62 3.64 16.85
C ILE A 215 -23.64 4.95 17.65
N LEU A 216 -23.22 6.07 17.03
CA LEU A 216 -23.24 7.37 17.68
C LEU A 216 -24.66 7.78 18.10
N GLY A 217 -25.66 7.56 17.24
CA GLY A 217 -27.06 7.83 17.54
C GLY A 217 -27.57 7.05 18.75
N ILE A 218 -27.21 5.76 18.87
CA ILE A 218 -27.54 4.93 20.04
C ILE A 218 -26.87 5.45 21.32
N LEU A 219 -25.59 5.85 21.24
CA LEU A 219 -24.88 6.40 22.40
C LEU A 219 -25.49 7.72 22.88
N VAL A 220 -25.87 8.60 21.95
CA VAL A 220 -26.53 9.87 22.26
C VAL A 220 -27.91 9.64 22.86
N SER A 221 -28.70 8.72 22.30
CA SER A 221 -30.04 8.42 22.83
C SER A 221 -29.97 7.80 24.23
N GLN A 222 -28.99 6.94 24.50
CA GLN A 222 -28.73 6.43 25.85
C GLN A 222 -28.36 7.55 26.82
N SER A 223 -27.43 8.44 26.44
CA SER A 223 -27.05 9.58 27.30
C SER A 223 -28.23 10.51 27.59
N TRP A 224 -29.05 10.79 26.58
CA TRP A 224 -30.25 11.60 26.72
C TRP A 224 -31.28 10.94 27.64
N PHE A 225 -31.52 9.64 27.48
CA PHE A 225 -32.41 8.86 28.34
C PHE A 225 -31.94 8.87 29.81
N GLN A 226 -30.64 8.70 30.06
CA GLN A 226 -30.06 8.81 31.41
C GLN A 226 -30.27 10.20 32.03
N ASN A 227 -30.16 11.27 31.23
CA ASN A 227 -30.40 12.63 31.70
C ASN A 227 -31.88 12.88 32.05
N ILE A 228 -32.82 12.29 31.31
CA ILE A 228 -34.25 12.36 31.63
C ILE A 228 -34.53 11.62 32.94
N ILE A 229 -34.03 10.39 33.10
CA ILE A 229 -34.20 9.64 34.35
C ILE A 229 -33.68 10.44 35.54
N LYS A 230 -32.48 11.02 35.43
CA LYS A 230 -31.92 11.86 36.50
C LYS A 230 -32.81 13.05 36.86
N LYS A 231 -33.39 13.74 35.86
CA LYS A 231 -34.35 14.81 36.11
C LYS A 231 -35.59 14.28 36.82
N LEU A 232 -36.19 13.20 36.33
CA LEU A 232 -37.40 12.61 36.92
C LEU A 232 -37.17 12.11 38.35
N CYS A 233 -36.06 11.41 38.64
CA CYS A 233 -35.70 11.01 39.99
C CYS A 233 -35.41 12.20 40.90
N GLY A 234 -34.77 13.27 40.38
CA GLY A 234 -34.55 14.51 41.12
C GLY A 234 -35.87 15.21 41.50
N TYR A 235 -36.84 15.26 40.57
CA TYR A 235 -38.19 15.77 40.86
C TYR A 235 -38.94 14.89 41.86
N GLY A 236 -38.83 13.55 41.76
CA GLY A 236 -39.44 12.63 42.70
C GLY A 236 -38.89 12.76 44.13
N LEU A 237 -37.58 12.96 44.28
CA LEU A 237 -36.95 13.18 45.58
C LEU A 237 -37.37 14.52 46.20
N HIS A 238 -37.49 15.58 45.39
CA HIS A 238 -38.01 16.88 45.85
C HIS A 238 -39.49 16.79 46.25
N LEU A 239 -40.31 16.01 45.54
CA LEU A 239 -41.72 15.83 45.90
C LEU A 239 -41.88 15.03 47.20
N TYR A 240 -41.03 14.03 47.42
CA TYR A 240 -41.03 13.23 48.65
C TYR A 240 -40.58 14.04 49.88
N THR A 241 -39.55 14.90 49.75
CA THR A 241 -39.15 15.80 50.84
C THR A 241 -40.19 16.88 51.09
N TRP A 242 -40.86 17.39 50.06
CA TRP A 242 -41.94 18.37 50.20
C TRP A 242 -43.19 17.75 50.86
N LEU A 243 -43.61 16.55 50.44
CA LEU A 243 -44.73 15.82 51.05
C LEU A 243 -44.40 15.30 52.46
N GLY A 244 -43.15 14.90 52.71
CA GLY A 244 -42.67 14.49 54.04
C GLY A 244 -42.60 15.66 55.04
N TYR A 245 -42.38 16.88 54.56
CA TYR A 245 -42.41 18.10 55.38
C TYR A 245 -43.84 18.55 55.72
N TYR A 246 -44.82 18.15 54.91
CA TYR A 246 -46.25 18.41 55.10
C TYR A 246 -47.02 17.26 55.76
N ILE A 247 -46.34 16.30 56.40
CA ILE A 247 -47.02 15.37 57.31
C ILE A 247 -47.53 16.22 58.48
N PRO A 248 -48.85 16.42 58.63
CA PRO A 248 -49.37 17.27 59.70
C PRO A 248 -48.99 16.69 61.05
N ILE A 249 -48.62 17.54 62.01
CA ILE A 249 -48.18 17.15 63.36
C ILE A 249 -49.15 16.14 64.02
N TRP A 250 -50.45 16.25 63.75
CA TRP A 250 -51.46 15.32 64.26
C TRP A 250 -51.29 13.87 63.76
N ILE A 251 -50.75 13.63 62.57
CA ILE A 251 -50.44 12.27 62.07
C ILE A 251 -49.25 11.68 62.84
N GLN A 252 -48.25 12.50 63.18
CA GLN A 252 -47.12 12.07 64.01
C GLN A 252 -47.59 11.71 65.43
N GLU A 253 -48.53 12.47 66.01
CA GLU A 253 -49.12 12.13 67.31
C GLU A 253 -49.94 10.83 67.30
N ILE A 254 -50.70 10.57 66.22
CA ILE A 254 -51.47 9.32 66.08
C ILE A 254 -50.54 8.11 65.98
N SER A 255 -49.44 8.22 65.22
CA SER A 255 -48.42 7.17 65.10
C SER A 255 -47.79 6.81 66.45
N VAL A 256 -47.48 7.82 67.28
CA VAL A 256 -46.92 7.61 68.63
C VAL A 256 -47.97 7.00 69.57
N LYS A 257 -49.22 7.47 69.52
CA LYS A 257 -50.31 6.90 70.35
C LYS A 257 -50.60 5.44 69.99
N ILE A 258 -50.58 5.09 68.70
CA ILE A 258 -50.77 3.70 68.25
C ILE A 258 -49.63 2.80 68.74
N SER A 259 -48.38 3.25 68.66
CA SER A 259 -47.23 2.46 69.10
C SER A 259 -47.21 2.24 70.63
N VAL A 260 -47.63 3.23 71.41
CA VAL A 260 -47.81 3.09 72.88
C VAL A 260 -48.96 2.14 73.21
N LEU A 261 -50.10 2.24 72.52
CA LEU A 261 -51.23 1.31 72.69
C LEU A 261 -50.83 -0.14 72.35
N GLN A 262 -50.01 -0.33 71.32
CA GLN A 262 -49.55 -1.65 70.91
C GLN A 262 -48.57 -2.27 71.93
N GLN A 263 -47.77 -1.46 72.62
CA GLN A 263 -46.95 -1.93 73.74
C GLN A 263 -47.79 -2.37 74.94
N HIS A 264 -48.87 -1.65 75.26
CA HIS A 264 -49.76 -2.04 76.35
C HIS A 264 -50.57 -3.31 76.06
N ILE A 265 -50.99 -3.52 74.80
CA ILE A 265 -51.70 -4.74 74.38
C ILE A 265 -50.78 -5.97 74.40
N ASN A 266 -49.48 -5.80 74.14
CA ASN A 266 -48.52 -6.91 74.14
C ASN A 266 -47.97 -7.27 75.54
N LEU A 267 -48.32 -6.51 76.57
CA LEU A 267 -47.83 -6.69 77.95
C LEU A 267 -48.95 -7.01 78.97
N GLY A 268 -50.20 -7.14 78.53
CA GLY A 268 -51.34 -7.60 79.33
C GLY A 268 -51.88 -8.92 78.81
#